data_AF-A0A497KGQ3-F1
#
_entry.id   AF-A0A497KGQ3-F1
#
_cell.length_a   1.000
_cell.length_b   1.000
_cell.length_c   1.000
_cell.angle_alpha   90.00
_cell.angle_beta   90.00
_cell.angle_gamma   90.00
#
_symmetry.space_group_name_H-M   'P 1'
#
loop_
_entity.id
_entity.type
_entity.pdbx_description
1 polymer ?
#
loop_
_entity_poly.entity_id
_entity_poly.type
_entity_poly.pdbx_seq_one_letter_code
_entity_poly.pdbx_strand_id
1 'polypeptide(L)' 'MKVTVLHGSPRRGKNSDTLAERFLEGLNLSGKHVVEHFHINELQIAPC' A
#
# COMPACT_ATOMS: atom_id res chain seq x y z
N MET A 1 -6.09 6.05 13.53
CA MET A 1 -4.64 5.77 13.70
C MET A 1 -3.89 6.31 12.50
N LYS A 2 -2.57 6.61 12.59
CA LYS A 2 -1.75 6.90 11.40
C LYS A 2 -1.14 5.59 10.90
N VAL A 3 -1.33 5.27 9.62
CA VAL A 3 -0.88 4.01 9.01
C VAL A 3 -0.11 4.32 7.73
N THR A 4 1.09 3.77 7.62
CA THR A 4 1.90 3.83 6.39
C THR A 4 1.95 2.45 5.76
N VAL A 5 1.55 2.36 4.49
CA VAL A 5 1.54 1.12 3.71
C VAL A 5 2.61 1.20 2.64
N LEU A 6 3.60 0.29 2.71
CA LEU A 6 4.64 0.15 1.72
C LEU A 6 4.35 -1.09 0.89
N HIS A 7 4.16 -0.89 -0.41
CA HIS A 7 3.67 -1.93 -1.31
C HIS A 7 4.60 -2.09 -2.50
N GLY A 8 5.21 -3.27 -2.65
CA GLY A 8 6.22 -3.56 -3.67
C GLY A 8 5.79 -4.46 -4.81
N SER A 9 4.49 -4.61 -5.12
CA SER A 9 4.09 -5.47 -6.24
C SER A 9 4.66 -4.92 -7.55
N PRO A 10 5.43 -5.72 -8.32
CA PRO A 10 6.02 -5.27 -9.58
C PRO A 10 4.98 -5.08 -10.69
N ARG A 11 3.77 -5.62 -10.50
CA ARG A 11 2.68 -5.57 -11.49
C ARG A 11 1.41 -5.07 -10.82
N ARG A 12 0.83 -4.00 -11.37
CA ARG A 12 -0.50 -3.51 -10.99
C ARG A 12 -1.60 -4.49 -11.44
N GLY A 13 -2.66 -4.62 -10.66
CA GLY A 13 -3.80 -5.48 -10.90
C GLY A 13 -3.50 -6.99 -10.88
N LYS A 14 -2.42 -7.40 -10.20
CA LYS A 14 -2.06 -8.83 -9.99
C LYS A 14 -2.21 -9.20 -8.53
N ASN A 15 -2.07 -10.50 -8.23
CA ASN A 15 -2.41 -11.08 -6.93
C ASN A 15 -1.97 -10.25 -5.73
N SER A 16 -0.67 -9.92 -5.60
CA SER A 16 -0.16 -9.14 -4.47
C SER A 16 -0.67 -7.69 -4.45
N ASP A 17 -0.88 -7.09 -5.62
CA ASP A 17 -1.44 -5.74 -5.76
C ASP A 17 -2.89 -5.70 -5.29
N THR A 18 -3.69 -6.68 -5.72
CA THR A 18 -5.07 -6.86 -5.28
C THR A 18 -5.18 -7.12 -3.78
N LEU A 19 -4.23 -7.85 -3.18
CA LEU A 19 -4.21 -8.03 -1.72
C LEU A 19 -3.99 -6.70 -0.98
N ALA A 20 -3.10 -5.83 -1.49
CA ALA A 20 -2.89 -4.50 -0.91
C ALA A 20 -4.14 -3.62 -1.06
N GLU A 21 -4.84 -3.68 -2.20
CA GLU A 21 -6.12 -2.99 -2.39
C GLU A 21 -7.16 -3.44 -1.37
N ARG A 22 -7.36 -4.75 -1.19
CA ARG A 22 -8.31 -5.29 -0.20
C ARG A 22 -7.94 -4.95 1.23
N PHE A 23 -6.65 -4.90 1.54
CA PHE A 23 -6.17 -4.44 2.84
C PHE A 23 -6.57 -2.97 3.08
N LEU A 24 -6.34 -2.07 2.11
CA LEU A 24 -6.71 -0.65 2.22
C LEU A 24 -8.21 -0.45 2.35
N GLU A 25 -9.01 -1.21 1.59
CA GLU A 25 -10.47 -1.22 1.73
C GLU A 25 -10.89 -1.61 3.16
N GLY A 26 -10.38 -2.73 3.67
CA GLY A 26 -10.67 -3.19 5.03
C GLY A 26 -10.22 -2.20 6.10
N LEU A 27 -9.07 -1.55 5.90
CA LEU A 27 -8.56 -0.53 6.80
C LEU A 27 -9.54 0.65 6.88
N ASN A 28 -9.98 1.19 5.75
CA ASN A 28 -10.94 2.29 5.69
C ASN A 28 -12.31 1.91 6.31
N LEU A 29 -12.74 0.66 6.17
CA LEU A 29 -13.98 0.17 6.79
C LEU A 29 -13.87 0.01 8.31
N SER A 30 -12.68 -0.30 8.83
CA SER A 30 -12.45 -0.53 10.27
C SER A 30 -12.53 0.75 11.12
N GLY A 31 -12.50 1.93 10.50
CA GLY A 31 -12.63 3.22 11.18
C GLY A 31 -11.86 4.35 10.52
N LYS A 32 -11.80 5.49 11.20
CA LYS A 32 -11.06 6.67 10.72
C LYS A 32 -9.56 6.49 10.94
N HIS A 33 -8.84 6.28 9.84
CA HIS A 33 -7.38 6.24 9.81
C HIS A 33 -6.83 7.29 8.85
N VAL A 34 -5.64 7.80 9.17
CA VAL A 34 -4.86 8.64 8.25
C VAL A 34 -3.90 7.67 7.57
N VAL A 35 -4.17 7.36 6.30
CA VAL A 35 -3.44 6.33 5.56
C VAL A 35 -2.56 6.98 4.50
N GLU A 36 -1.27 6.68 4.55
CA GLU A 36 -0.29 7.02 3.51
C GLU A 36 0.13 5.72 2.82
N HIS A 37 -0.18 5.57 1.54
CA HIS A 37 0.15 4.38 0.76
C HIS A 37 1.18 4.72 -0.32
N PHE A 38 2.28 3.98 -0.34
CA PHE A 38 3.36 4.15 -1.30
C PHE A 38 3.64 2.86 -2.06
N HIS A 39 3.67 2.96 -3.39
CA HIS A 39 4.25 1.93 -4.22
C HIS A 39 5.78 2.08 -4.19
N ILE A 40 6.48 1.08 -3.66
CA ILE A 40 7.94 1.11 -3.50
C ILE A 40 8.63 1.33 -4.85
N ASN A 41 8.06 0.77 -5.92
CA ASN A 41 8.58 0.88 -7.29
C ASN A 41 8.48 2.31 -7.87
N GLU A 42 7.73 3.20 -7.24
CA GLU A 42 7.59 4.62 -7.62
C GLU A 42 8.45 5.53 -6.77
N LEU A 43 9.05 5.01 -5.69
CA LEU A 43 9.94 5.77 -4.82
C LEU A 43 11.35 5.80 -5.41
N GLN A 44 12.00 6.97 -5.31
CA GLN A 44 13.40 7.15 -5.69
C GLN A 44 14.32 6.62 -4.59
N ILE A 45 14.36 5.30 -4.41
CA ILE A 45 15.20 4.63 -3.42
C ILE A 45 16.51 4.20 -4.08
N ALA A 46 17.62 4.80 -3.65
CA ALA A 46 18.94 4.37 -4.06
C ALA A 46 19.37 3.09 -3.31
N PRO A 47 20.12 2.18 -3.96
CA PRO A 47 20.80 1.09 -3.25
C PRO A 47 21.80 1.69 -2.24
N CYS A 48 21.99 0.99 -1.12
CA CYS A 48 22.95 1.37 -0.09
C CYS A 48 24.40 1.11 -0.49
#